data_AF-A0A7S4UUC9-F1
#
_entry.id   AF-A0A7S4UUC9-F1
#
_cell.length_a   1.000
_cell.length_b   1.000
_cell.length_c   1.000
_cell.angle_alpha   90.00
_cell.angle_beta   90.00
_cell.angle_gamma   90.00
#
_symmetry.space_group_name_H-M   'P 1'
#
loop_
_entity.id
_entity.type
_entity.pdbx_description
1 polymer ?
#
loop_
_entity_poly.entity_id
_entity_poly.type
_entity_poly.pdbx_seq_one_letter_code
_entity_poly.pdbx_strand_id
1 'polypeptide(L)'
;KKQWKSVVKAEPLIFGDFVDSKHVFYQEILDHQHLSDVLQNFLMDYNQLAKRGMELVLFLAAVQHICRIVRLLKTPLGNALLVGVGGSGRKSLAALATFVAEYELFQIEISKSYGLADWHDDLKRLLMRVGGNAKEVTFLLADTQVPRESFLEDTSSLLNNGEVPNLFNAEDKSQIMEVCTGPAHSAGRSGQAEVIAFFVEQCRRNLHLVLALSPIGEAFRRRVRMFPAIVNCCTIDWFMEWPDAALRSVADNFLHKVDLAEDVFHGTVEICVAMQKSVFALVERFHREVQRYYYVTPTSYLELINAFKEVLQSKRDEVSYNKRRYDEGLEKLLSTEEQVKTMTVELEEMRPKLKQTSEETAELMTIIERKQEEASVTQANVSKEEEACSQQAEAARVMKEECQADLDQALPALNAALDALKSLKKGDIVEVKNMKTPPEGVINVSKALCWCFDVKAKKVTAADGRTKVDDYWEPSKKSLWGDPKLQDRLLSYDKDNIPEQTMQLLRPLQDDPDFDPEVIKKASVAAFGICKWVRAMIVYD
;
A
#
# COMPACT_ATOMS: atom_id res chain seq x y z
N LYS A 1 -67.51 -59.68 13.37
CA LYS A 1 -66.43 -58.89 12.71
C LYS A 1 -66.06 -57.76 13.68
N LYS A 2 -64.80 -57.65 14.12
CA LYS A 2 -64.36 -56.51 14.94
C LYS A 2 -64.44 -55.23 14.10
N GLN A 3 -64.86 -54.11 14.69
CA GLN A 3 -64.90 -52.83 13.98
C GLN A 3 -63.47 -52.32 13.77
N TRP A 4 -63.16 -51.78 12.59
CA TRP A 4 -61.83 -51.25 12.25
C TRP A 4 -61.27 -50.30 13.32
N LYS A 5 -62.07 -49.34 13.78
CA LYS A 5 -61.75 -48.38 14.84
C LYS A 5 -61.48 -49.00 16.22
N SER A 6 -61.88 -50.25 16.44
CA SER A 6 -61.60 -50.98 17.69
C SER A 6 -60.29 -51.77 17.66
N VAL A 7 -59.71 -51.94 16.46
CA VAL A 7 -58.47 -52.70 16.23
C VAL A 7 -57.32 -51.76 15.91
N VAL A 8 -57.57 -50.73 15.10
CA VAL A 8 -56.57 -49.72 14.72
C VAL A 8 -56.69 -48.53 15.66
N LYS A 9 -55.65 -48.33 16.49
CA LYS A 9 -55.59 -47.25 17.48
C LYS A 9 -54.91 -45.99 16.95
N ALA A 10 -54.01 -46.15 15.98
CA ALA A 10 -53.31 -45.05 15.31
C ALA A 10 -53.30 -45.31 13.79
N GLU A 11 -53.61 -44.28 13.01
CA GLU A 11 -53.43 -44.29 11.56
C GLU A 11 -52.35 -43.25 11.22
N PRO A 12 -51.40 -43.56 10.32
CA PRO A 12 -51.21 -44.79 9.55
C PRO A 12 -50.67 -45.96 10.39
N LEU A 13 -50.99 -47.20 9.99
CA LEU A 13 -50.45 -48.41 10.62
C LEU A 13 -48.97 -48.60 10.23
N ILE A 14 -48.08 -48.49 11.21
CA ILE A 14 -46.64 -48.68 11.03
C ILE A 14 -46.16 -49.78 11.96
N PHE A 15 -45.35 -50.68 11.41
CA PHE A 15 -44.75 -51.79 12.13
C PHE A 15 -43.26 -51.82 11.88
N GLY A 16 -42.48 -52.11 12.92
CA GLY A 16 -41.03 -52.18 12.86
C GLY A 16 -40.45 -52.79 14.12
N ASP A 17 -39.15 -53.02 14.10
CA ASP A 17 -38.39 -53.70 15.15
C ASP A 17 -37.13 -52.92 15.59
N PHE A 18 -36.92 -51.71 15.04
CA PHE A 18 -35.72 -50.89 15.22
C PHE A 18 -35.92 -49.66 16.11
N VAL A 19 -37.12 -49.49 16.69
CA VAL A 19 -37.46 -48.34 17.55
C VAL A 19 -37.01 -48.55 18.99
N ASP A 20 -37.12 -49.78 19.51
CA ASP A 20 -36.72 -50.11 20.88
C ASP A 20 -35.44 -50.96 20.87
N SER A 21 -34.33 -50.40 21.36
CA SER A 21 -33.05 -51.13 21.48
C SER A 21 -33.11 -52.32 22.45
N LYS A 22 -34.17 -52.43 23.28
CA LYS A 22 -34.34 -53.51 24.25
C LYS A 22 -35.26 -54.65 23.76
N HIS A 23 -36.13 -54.38 22.79
CA HIS A 23 -37.09 -55.37 22.25
C HIS A 23 -37.07 -55.36 20.73
N VAL A 24 -36.24 -56.22 20.13
CA VAL A 24 -36.07 -56.36 18.66
C VAL A 24 -37.20 -57.18 18.02
N PHE A 25 -38.41 -57.14 18.57
CA PHE A 25 -39.55 -57.87 18.03
C PHE A 25 -40.35 -56.98 17.10
N TYR A 26 -40.78 -57.53 15.96
CA TYR A 26 -41.62 -56.83 15.00
C TYR A 26 -42.98 -56.50 15.63
N GLN A 27 -43.24 -55.22 15.90
CA GLN A 27 -44.43 -54.76 16.60
C GLN A 27 -45.04 -53.49 15.99
N GLU A 28 -46.28 -53.20 16.35
CA GLU A 28 -46.97 -51.96 15.95
C GLU A 28 -46.35 -50.77 16.71
N ILE A 29 -45.98 -49.73 15.97
CA ILE A 29 -45.39 -48.51 16.52
C ILE A 29 -46.50 -47.47 16.61
N LEU A 30 -46.92 -47.15 17.84
CA LEU A 30 -48.01 -46.18 18.10
C LEU A 30 -47.51 -44.73 18.11
N ASP A 31 -46.26 -44.49 18.51
CA ASP A 31 -45.66 -43.16 18.54
C ASP A 31 -44.88 -42.87 17.26
N HIS A 32 -45.53 -42.18 16.33
CA HIS A 32 -44.95 -41.82 15.04
C HIS A 32 -43.89 -40.71 15.15
N GLN A 33 -43.96 -39.88 16.18
CA GLN A 33 -43.02 -38.77 16.36
C GLN A 33 -41.68 -39.31 16.86
N HIS A 34 -41.72 -40.17 17.87
CA HIS A 34 -40.54 -40.88 18.32
C HIS A 34 -39.87 -41.71 17.19
N LEU A 35 -40.68 -42.39 16.36
CA LEU A 35 -40.17 -43.10 15.19
C LEU A 35 -39.45 -42.18 14.20
N SER A 36 -40.01 -40.99 13.95
CA SER A 36 -39.39 -39.99 13.08
C SER A 36 -38.04 -39.54 13.64
N ASP A 37 -37.94 -39.28 14.94
CA ASP A 37 -36.70 -38.86 15.61
C ASP A 37 -35.63 -39.96 15.55
N VAL A 38 -36.02 -41.22 15.78
CA VAL A 38 -35.11 -42.37 15.64
C VAL A 38 -34.58 -42.48 14.22
N LEU A 39 -35.43 -42.35 13.20
CA LEU A 39 -34.99 -42.39 11.80
C LEU A 39 -34.14 -41.17 11.41
N GLN A 40 -34.37 -40.00 12.02
CA GLN A 40 -33.50 -38.85 11.85
C GLN A 40 -32.10 -39.11 12.43
N ASN A 41 -32.01 -39.76 13.60
CA ASN A 41 -30.72 -40.16 14.17
C ASN A 41 -29.99 -41.15 13.24
N PHE A 42 -30.68 -42.17 12.74
CA PHE A 42 -30.10 -43.10 11.75
C PHE A 42 -29.62 -42.37 10.48
N LEU A 43 -30.34 -41.34 10.03
CA LEU A 43 -29.91 -40.52 8.89
C LEU A 43 -28.65 -39.70 9.21
N MET A 44 -28.54 -39.16 10.43
CA MET A 44 -27.34 -38.47 10.89
C MET A 44 -26.14 -39.43 10.93
N ASP A 45 -26.30 -40.62 11.49
CA ASP A 45 -25.27 -41.65 11.57
C ASP A 45 -24.84 -42.13 10.17
N TYR A 46 -25.80 -42.35 9.28
CA TYR A 46 -25.52 -42.65 7.88
C TYR A 46 -24.67 -41.56 7.23
N ASN A 47 -25.03 -40.29 7.44
CA ASN A 47 -24.31 -39.16 6.86
C ASN A 47 -22.89 -38.97 7.43
N GLN A 48 -22.62 -39.45 8.65
CA GLN A 48 -21.27 -39.46 9.22
C GLN A 48 -20.39 -40.55 8.61
N LEU A 49 -20.97 -41.73 8.33
CA LEU A 49 -20.24 -42.88 7.78
C LEU A 49 -20.11 -42.83 6.25
N ALA A 50 -21.08 -42.24 5.57
CA ALA A 50 -21.13 -42.20 4.11
C ALA A 50 -20.16 -41.15 3.55
N LYS A 51 -19.47 -41.51 2.45
CA LYS A 51 -18.64 -40.56 1.68
C LYS A 51 -19.44 -39.41 1.06
N ARG A 52 -20.74 -39.63 0.83
CA ARG A 52 -21.67 -38.65 0.27
C ARG A 52 -22.92 -38.63 1.13
N GLY A 53 -23.10 -37.55 1.89
CA GLY A 53 -24.29 -37.35 2.70
C GLY A 53 -25.57 -37.24 1.84
N MET A 54 -26.67 -37.69 2.42
CA MET A 54 -28.03 -37.55 1.89
C MET A 54 -28.79 -36.52 2.74
N GLU A 55 -29.28 -35.46 2.10
CA GLU A 55 -30.19 -34.51 2.73
C GLU A 55 -31.63 -34.95 2.45
N LEU A 56 -32.22 -35.70 3.38
CA LEU A 56 -33.58 -36.23 3.26
C LEU A 56 -34.50 -35.57 4.27
N VAL A 57 -35.68 -35.16 3.80
CA VAL A 57 -36.77 -34.72 4.67
C VAL A 57 -37.66 -35.92 4.97
N LEU A 58 -37.65 -36.35 6.24
CA LEU A 58 -38.43 -37.50 6.70
C LEU A 58 -39.84 -37.06 7.09
N PHE A 59 -40.74 -36.98 6.11
CA PHE A 59 -42.17 -36.84 6.35
C PHE A 59 -42.83 -38.22 6.56
N LEU A 60 -44.04 -38.26 7.13
CA LEU A 60 -44.71 -39.49 7.54
C LEU A 60 -44.81 -40.58 6.45
N ALA A 61 -45.10 -40.21 5.20
CA ALA A 61 -45.12 -41.17 4.10
C ALA A 61 -43.73 -41.71 3.73
N ALA A 62 -42.66 -40.92 3.85
CA ALA A 62 -41.29 -41.41 3.68
C ALA A 62 -40.92 -42.41 4.79
N VAL A 63 -41.32 -42.14 6.04
CA VAL A 63 -41.16 -43.05 7.17
C VAL A 63 -41.87 -44.39 6.91
N GLN A 64 -43.11 -44.36 6.40
CA GLN A 64 -43.81 -45.60 6.01
C GLN A 64 -43.06 -46.42 4.97
N HIS A 65 -42.52 -45.77 3.94
CA HIS A 65 -41.75 -46.45 2.90
C HIS A 65 -40.47 -47.08 3.48
N ILE A 66 -39.75 -46.38 4.37
CA ILE A 66 -38.59 -46.95 5.06
C ILE A 66 -39.00 -48.20 5.86
N CYS A 67 -40.04 -48.11 6.69
CA CYS A 67 -40.51 -49.26 7.47
C CYS A 67 -40.93 -50.45 6.59
N ARG A 68 -41.58 -50.19 5.44
CA ARG A 68 -41.93 -51.24 4.47
C ARG A 68 -40.69 -51.88 3.88
N ILE A 69 -39.70 -51.10 3.47
CA ILE A 69 -38.45 -51.62 2.89
C ILE A 69 -37.69 -52.43 3.95
N VAL A 70 -37.52 -51.92 5.17
CA VAL A 70 -36.86 -52.67 6.27
C VAL A 70 -37.58 -54.00 6.54
N ARG A 71 -38.91 -54.00 6.58
CA ARG A 71 -39.70 -55.23 6.73
C ARG A 71 -39.40 -56.22 5.60
N LEU A 72 -39.33 -55.75 4.36
CA LEU A 72 -39.02 -56.60 3.21
C LEU A 72 -37.61 -57.17 3.30
N LEU A 73 -36.62 -56.35 3.64
CA LEU A 73 -35.23 -56.79 3.80
C LEU A 73 -35.10 -57.85 4.89
N LYS A 74 -35.78 -57.71 6.03
CA LYS A 74 -35.75 -58.71 7.11
C LYS A 74 -36.58 -59.97 6.83
N THR A 75 -37.32 -60.01 5.72
CA THR A 75 -38.07 -61.20 5.31
C THR A 75 -37.18 -62.08 4.42
N PRO A 76 -37.11 -63.41 4.65
CA PRO A 76 -36.30 -64.29 3.80
C PRO A 76 -36.79 -64.22 2.34
N LEU A 77 -35.84 -64.14 1.40
CA LEU A 77 -36.11 -63.96 -0.04
C LEU A 77 -36.89 -62.67 -0.36
N GLY A 78 -36.86 -61.68 0.54
CA GLY A 78 -37.57 -60.42 0.38
C GLY A 78 -36.86 -59.50 -0.61
N ASN A 79 -37.40 -59.42 -1.82
CA ASN A 79 -36.99 -58.43 -2.83
C ASN A 79 -38.04 -57.32 -2.95
N ALA A 80 -37.62 -56.11 -3.31
CA ALA A 80 -38.49 -54.95 -3.42
C ALA A 80 -38.44 -54.34 -4.81
N LEU A 81 -39.61 -54.00 -5.36
CA LEU A 81 -39.77 -53.20 -6.56
C LEU A 81 -40.38 -51.85 -6.16
N LEU A 82 -39.55 -50.81 -6.14
CA LEU A 82 -39.93 -49.44 -5.80
C LEU A 82 -40.33 -48.69 -7.07
N VAL A 83 -41.64 -48.50 -7.25
CA VAL A 83 -42.20 -47.85 -8.44
C VAL A 83 -42.62 -46.44 -8.10
N GLY A 84 -42.11 -45.45 -8.82
CA GLY A 84 -42.47 -44.05 -8.58
C GLY A 84 -41.83 -43.11 -9.59
N VAL A 85 -42.31 -41.87 -9.63
CA VAL A 85 -41.74 -40.85 -10.51
C VAL A 85 -40.30 -40.48 -10.08
N GLY A 86 -39.54 -39.83 -10.97
CA GLY A 86 -38.22 -39.30 -10.62
C GLY A 86 -38.30 -38.34 -9.42
N GLY A 87 -37.31 -38.37 -8.52
CA GLY A 87 -37.30 -37.47 -7.37
C GLY A 87 -38.18 -37.86 -6.18
N SER A 88 -38.96 -38.94 -6.27
CA SER A 88 -39.81 -39.45 -5.18
C SER A 88 -39.06 -39.96 -3.94
N GLY A 89 -37.72 -40.00 -3.97
CA GLY A 89 -36.89 -40.46 -2.85
C GLY A 89 -36.60 -41.96 -2.83
N ARG A 90 -37.12 -42.76 -3.77
CA ARG A 90 -36.95 -44.24 -3.83
C ARG A 90 -35.54 -44.74 -3.52
N LYS A 91 -34.54 -44.20 -4.24
CA LYS A 91 -33.14 -44.59 -4.08
C LYS A 91 -32.62 -44.27 -2.67
N SER A 92 -32.88 -43.05 -2.21
CA SER A 92 -32.36 -42.56 -0.94
C SER A 92 -33.04 -43.20 0.26
N LEU A 93 -34.35 -43.44 0.19
CA LEU A 93 -35.08 -44.18 1.23
C LEU A 93 -34.67 -45.66 1.28
N ALA A 94 -34.41 -46.29 0.13
CA ALA A 94 -33.88 -47.65 0.09
C ALA A 94 -32.49 -47.74 0.74
N ALA A 95 -31.60 -46.80 0.41
CA ALA A 95 -30.26 -46.75 1.01
C ALA A 95 -30.31 -46.56 2.54
N LEU A 96 -31.18 -45.67 3.03
CA LEU A 96 -31.39 -45.48 4.46
C LEU A 96 -32.02 -46.72 5.12
N ALA A 97 -33.01 -47.35 4.49
CA ALA A 97 -33.63 -48.57 4.99
C ALA A 97 -32.63 -49.74 5.08
N THR A 98 -31.73 -49.87 4.10
CA THR A 98 -30.63 -50.84 4.15
C THR A 98 -29.71 -50.58 5.33
N PHE A 99 -29.39 -49.32 5.63
CA PHE A 99 -28.59 -48.95 6.79
C PHE A 99 -29.31 -49.25 8.12
N VAL A 100 -30.61 -48.96 8.22
CA VAL A 100 -31.44 -49.29 9.39
C VAL A 100 -31.54 -50.80 9.61
N ALA A 101 -31.50 -51.60 8.53
CA ALA A 101 -31.46 -53.05 8.61
C ALA A 101 -30.06 -53.61 8.92
N GLU A 102 -29.04 -52.76 9.06
CA GLU A 102 -27.62 -53.13 9.25
C GLU A 102 -27.02 -53.97 8.09
N TYR A 103 -27.60 -53.84 6.89
CA TYR A 103 -27.15 -54.57 5.70
C TYR A 103 -26.14 -53.75 4.89
N GLU A 104 -25.26 -54.44 4.16
CA GLU A 104 -24.31 -53.77 3.26
C GLU A 104 -25.05 -53.30 2.00
N LEU A 105 -24.93 -52.00 1.67
CA LEU A 105 -25.49 -51.46 0.43
C LEU A 105 -24.50 -51.66 -0.72
N PHE A 106 -24.88 -52.45 -1.72
CA PHE A 106 -24.16 -52.56 -2.98
C PHE A 106 -24.87 -51.75 -4.07
N GLN A 107 -24.15 -50.80 -4.67
CA GLN A 107 -24.67 -49.96 -5.74
C GLN A 107 -23.61 -49.83 -6.83
N ILE A 108 -24.03 -49.93 -8.09
CA ILE A 108 -23.13 -49.87 -9.24
C ILE A 108 -22.89 -48.41 -9.66
N GLU A 109 -21.67 -48.08 -10.04
CA GLU A 109 -21.31 -46.77 -10.58
C GLU A 109 -21.09 -46.88 -12.09
N ILE A 110 -22.03 -46.36 -12.87
CA ILE A 110 -21.95 -46.43 -14.33
C ILE A 110 -21.10 -45.29 -14.87
N SER A 111 -20.03 -45.65 -15.57
CA SER A 111 -19.23 -44.75 -16.40
C SER A 111 -19.64 -44.83 -17.87
N LYS A 112 -19.17 -43.88 -18.71
CA LYS A 112 -19.48 -43.90 -20.16
C LYS A 112 -18.99 -45.15 -20.89
N SER A 113 -17.95 -45.81 -20.36
CA SER A 113 -17.36 -47.02 -20.92
C SER A 113 -17.90 -48.30 -20.28
N TYR A 114 -18.82 -48.21 -19.32
CA TYR A 114 -19.33 -49.37 -18.58
C TYR A 114 -20.04 -50.35 -19.51
N GLY A 115 -19.47 -51.55 -19.61
CA GLY A 115 -19.91 -52.60 -20.52
C GLY A 115 -20.57 -53.79 -19.80
N LEU A 116 -20.79 -54.85 -20.56
CA LEU A 116 -21.30 -56.13 -20.00
C LEU A 116 -20.23 -56.85 -19.17
N ALA A 117 -18.95 -56.73 -19.53
CA ALA A 117 -17.87 -57.33 -18.76
C ALA A 117 -17.78 -56.71 -17.36
N ASP A 118 -17.83 -55.37 -17.25
CA ASP A 118 -17.83 -54.67 -15.96
C ASP A 118 -19.04 -55.05 -15.10
N TRP A 119 -20.22 -55.19 -15.72
CA TRP A 119 -21.44 -55.68 -15.08
C TRP A 119 -21.27 -57.08 -14.51
N HIS A 120 -20.74 -58.01 -15.31
CA HIS A 120 -20.50 -59.37 -14.85
C HIS A 120 -19.46 -59.42 -13.73
N ASP A 121 -18.41 -58.62 -13.79
CA ASP A 121 -17.42 -58.52 -12.72
C ASP A 121 -18.01 -57.95 -11.42
N ASP A 122 -18.87 -56.94 -11.50
CA ASP A 122 -19.59 -56.41 -10.33
C ASP A 122 -20.55 -57.45 -9.74
N LEU A 123 -21.27 -58.21 -10.57
CA LEU A 123 -22.13 -59.31 -10.11
C LEU A 123 -21.31 -60.43 -9.45
N LYS A 124 -20.15 -60.79 -9.99
CA LYS A 124 -19.25 -61.76 -9.37
C LYS A 124 -18.81 -61.29 -7.98
N ARG A 125 -18.39 -60.02 -7.85
CA ARG A 125 -18.00 -59.44 -6.56
C ARG A 125 -19.16 -59.44 -5.56
N LEU A 126 -20.37 -59.09 -6.02
CA LEU A 126 -21.58 -59.13 -5.21
C LEU A 126 -21.85 -60.54 -4.70
N LEU A 127 -21.96 -61.52 -5.60
CA LEU A 127 -22.26 -62.92 -5.25
C LEU A 127 -21.18 -63.54 -4.36
N MET A 128 -19.90 -63.20 -4.55
CA MET A 128 -18.83 -63.66 -3.67
C MET A 128 -18.95 -63.09 -2.24
N ARG A 129 -19.38 -61.82 -2.09
CA ARG A 129 -19.63 -61.25 -0.75
C ARG A 129 -20.80 -61.92 -0.05
N VAL A 130 -21.88 -62.18 -0.79
CA VAL A 130 -23.11 -62.75 -0.25
C VAL A 130 -22.97 -64.25 0.03
N GLY A 131 -22.56 -65.01 -0.98
CA GLY A 131 -22.50 -66.48 -0.90
C GLY A 131 -21.23 -67.01 -0.24
N GLY A 132 -20.08 -66.34 -0.43
CA GLY A 132 -18.80 -66.77 0.12
C GLY A 132 -18.63 -66.36 1.59
N ASN A 133 -18.83 -65.07 1.88
CA ASN A 133 -18.65 -64.53 3.24
C ASN A 133 -19.93 -64.55 4.09
N ALA A 134 -21.05 -65.03 3.55
CA ALA A 134 -22.36 -65.05 4.21
C ALA A 134 -22.81 -63.68 4.74
N LYS A 135 -22.46 -62.58 4.06
CA LYS A 135 -22.89 -61.23 4.42
C LYS A 135 -24.26 -60.92 3.82
N GLU A 136 -25.10 -60.24 4.60
CA GLU A 136 -26.38 -59.70 4.13
C GLU A 136 -26.14 -58.43 3.31
N VAL A 137 -26.52 -58.46 2.04
CA VAL A 137 -26.26 -57.37 1.10
C VAL A 137 -27.56 -56.98 0.40
N THR A 138 -27.86 -55.68 0.41
CA THR A 138 -28.92 -55.12 -0.43
C THR A 138 -28.30 -54.59 -1.72
N PHE A 139 -28.68 -55.17 -2.86
CA PHE A 139 -28.29 -54.66 -4.17
C PHE A 139 -29.36 -53.71 -4.71
N LEU A 140 -29.00 -52.42 -4.80
CA LEU A 140 -29.88 -51.35 -5.25
C LEU A 140 -29.61 -51.01 -6.72
N LEU A 141 -30.58 -51.29 -7.58
CA LEU A 141 -30.51 -51.01 -9.02
C LEU A 141 -31.59 -49.98 -9.41
N ALA A 142 -31.16 -48.80 -9.85
CA ALA A 142 -32.05 -47.74 -10.35
C ALA A 142 -32.20 -47.79 -11.87
N ASP A 143 -33.31 -47.28 -12.39
CA ASP A 143 -33.60 -47.16 -13.83
C ASP A 143 -32.44 -46.51 -14.64
N THR A 144 -31.85 -45.44 -14.10
CA THR A 144 -30.72 -44.74 -14.72
C THR A 144 -29.47 -45.60 -14.86
N GLN A 145 -29.39 -46.71 -14.12
CA GLN A 145 -28.30 -47.67 -14.14
C GLN A 145 -28.58 -48.87 -15.07
N VAL A 146 -29.63 -48.81 -15.88
CA VAL A 146 -29.97 -49.90 -16.81
C VAL A 146 -29.88 -49.39 -18.26
N PRO A 147 -28.67 -49.28 -18.82
CA PRO A 147 -28.48 -48.82 -20.20
C PRO A 147 -28.89 -49.89 -21.23
N ARG A 148 -28.78 -51.19 -20.88
CA ARG A 148 -29.07 -52.33 -21.76
C ARG A 148 -30.03 -53.30 -21.07
N GLU A 149 -30.88 -53.96 -21.85
CA GLU A 149 -31.90 -54.88 -21.33
C GLU A 149 -31.29 -56.18 -20.78
N SER A 150 -30.09 -56.57 -21.23
CA SER A 150 -29.37 -57.74 -20.71
C SER A 150 -29.02 -57.64 -19.22
N PHE A 151 -28.88 -56.43 -18.66
CA PHE A 151 -28.64 -56.27 -17.22
C PHE A 151 -29.88 -56.73 -16.42
N LEU A 152 -31.07 -56.49 -16.95
CA LEU A 152 -32.32 -56.95 -16.35
C LEU A 152 -32.56 -58.43 -16.58
N GLU A 153 -32.06 -59.01 -17.66
CA GLU A 153 -32.06 -60.46 -17.88
C GLU A 153 -31.26 -61.19 -16.80
N ASP A 154 -30.03 -60.71 -16.52
CA ASP A 154 -29.19 -61.23 -15.44
C ASP A 154 -29.84 -61.03 -14.07
N THR A 155 -30.40 -59.83 -13.82
CA THR A 155 -31.12 -59.53 -12.57
C THR A 155 -32.38 -60.40 -12.41
N SER A 156 -33.10 -60.68 -13.50
CA SER A 156 -34.25 -61.59 -13.51
C SER A 156 -33.84 -63.04 -13.22
N SER A 157 -32.66 -63.45 -13.71
CA SER A 157 -32.09 -64.76 -13.40
C SER A 157 -31.73 -64.88 -11.91
N LEU A 158 -31.14 -63.83 -11.33
CA LEU A 158 -30.90 -63.74 -9.88
C LEU A 158 -32.19 -63.81 -9.06
N LEU A 159 -33.25 -63.12 -9.48
CA LEU A 159 -34.55 -63.15 -8.79
C LEU A 159 -35.18 -64.54 -8.77
N ASN A 160 -35.12 -65.28 -9.88
CA ASN A 160 -35.73 -66.61 -9.99
C ASN A 160 -34.87 -67.70 -9.32
N ASN A 161 -33.59 -67.75 -9.68
CA ASN A 161 -32.71 -68.89 -9.42
C ASN A 161 -31.64 -68.60 -8.37
N GLY A 162 -31.34 -67.32 -8.09
CA GLY A 162 -30.21 -66.93 -7.23
C GLY A 162 -28.85 -67.02 -7.89
N GLU A 163 -28.80 -67.30 -9.19
CA GLU A 163 -27.57 -67.38 -9.98
C GLU A 163 -27.80 -66.84 -11.40
N VAL A 164 -26.71 -66.37 -12.02
CA VAL A 164 -26.69 -65.98 -13.43
C VAL A 164 -25.97 -67.07 -14.23
N PRO A 165 -26.60 -67.67 -15.26
CA PRO A 165 -25.97 -68.68 -16.09
C PRO A 165 -24.66 -68.19 -16.72
N ASN A 166 -23.64 -69.06 -16.78
CA ASN A 166 -22.34 -68.78 -17.41
C ASN A 166 -21.60 -67.54 -16.87
N LEU A 167 -21.93 -67.05 -15.67
CA LEU A 167 -21.23 -65.92 -15.07
C LEU A 167 -19.81 -66.31 -14.61
N PHE A 168 -19.69 -67.45 -13.91
CA PHE A 168 -18.42 -67.88 -13.30
C PHE A 168 -17.61 -68.79 -14.21
N ASN A 169 -16.34 -68.42 -14.40
CA ASN A 169 -15.36 -69.22 -15.13
C ASN A 169 -14.81 -70.36 -14.25
N ALA A 170 -14.01 -71.27 -14.81
CA ALA A 170 -13.42 -72.38 -14.05
C ALA A 170 -12.55 -71.90 -12.86
N GLU A 171 -11.82 -70.79 -13.03
CA GLU A 171 -11.02 -70.16 -11.98
C GLU A 171 -11.90 -69.60 -10.85
N ASP A 172 -12.97 -68.87 -11.20
CA ASP A 172 -13.93 -68.33 -10.23
C ASP A 172 -14.61 -69.45 -9.43
N LYS A 173 -14.95 -70.57 -10.09
CA LYS A 173 -15.52 -71.74 -9.42
C LYS A 173 -14.54 -72.37 -8.44
N SER A 174 -13.24 -72.41 -8.76
CA SER A 174 -12.22 -72.86 -7.82
C SER A 174 -12.15 -71.96 -6.59
N GLN A 175 -12.26 -70.64 -6.77
CA GLN A 175 -12.28 -69.69 -5.67
C GLN A 175 -13.54 -69.85 -4.78
N ILE A 176 -14.71 -70.04 -5.40
CA ILE A 176 -15.96 -70.35 -4.67
C ILE A 176 -15.80 -71.61 -3.84
N MET A 177 -15.20 -72.66 -4.43
CA MET A 177 -14.94 -73.92 -3.73
C MET A 177 -14.03 -73.70 -2.53
N GLU A 178 -12.93 -72.97 -2.67
CA GLU A 178 -12.01 -72.69 -1.57
C GLU A 178 -12.72 -72.02 -0.38
N VAL A 179 -13.54 -71.00 -0.64
CA VAL A 179 -14.23 -70.24 0.40
C VAL A 179 -15.41 -71.00 1.01
N CYS A 180 -16.20 -71.71 0.19
CA CYS A 180 -17.45 -72.33 0.62
C CYS A 180 -17.30 -73.76 1.15
N THR A 181 -16.17 -74.44 0.90
CA THR A 181 -15.98 -75.84 1.31
C THR A 181 -16.10 -76.02 2.82
N GLY A 182 -15.47 -75.15 3.64
CA GLY A 182 -15.56 -75.24 5.10
C GLY A 182 -16.99 -75.07 5.63
N PRO A 183 -17.69 -73.96 5.29
CA PRO A 183 -19.09 -73.76 5.65
C PRO A 183 -20.04 -74.86 5.14
N ALA A 184 -19.85 -75.34 3.91
CA ALA A 184 -20.68 -76.40 3.33
C ALA A 184 -20.50 -77.75 4.03
N HIS A 185 -19.27 -78.12 4.40
CA HIS A 185 -19.01 -79.33 5.20
C HIS A 185 -19.66 -79.24 6.59
N SER A 186 -19.62 -78.06 7.21
CA SER A 186 -20.30 -77.82 8.49
C SER A 186 -21.82 -77.94 8.37
N ALA A 187 -22.39 -77.66 7.19
CA ALA A 187 -23.79 -77.86 6.86
C ALA A 187 -24.13 -79.29 6.35
N GLY A 188 -23.17 -80.23 6.39
CA GLY A 188 -23.39 -81.63 6.02
C GLY A 188 -23.43 -81.90 4.51
N ARG A 189 -22.91 -80.99 3.68
CA ARG A 189 -22.83 -81.14 2.21
C ARG A 189 -21.40 -81.47 1.80
N SER A 190 -21.23 -82.48 0.95
CA SER A 190 -19.92 -83.01 0.57
C SER A 190 -19.90 -83.40 -0.92
N GLY A 191 -19.27 -82.55 -1.72
CA GLY A 191 -19.12 -82.75 -3.17
C GLY A 191 -19.12 -81.42 -3.93
N GLN A 192 -18.40 -81.34 -5.06
CA GLN A 192 -18.26 -80.07 -5.78
C GLN A 192 -19.61 -79.46 -6.20
N ALA A 193 -20.54 -80.27 -6.69
CA ALA A 193 -21.88 -79.80 -7.07
C ALA A 193 -22.70 -79.34 -5.85
N GLU A 194 -22.57 -80.01 -4.70
CA GLU A 194 -23.30 -79.66 -3.48
C GLU A 194 -22.78 -78.39 -2.82
N VAL A 195 -21.47 -78.14 -2.90
CA VAL A 195 -20.85 -76.89 -2.41
C VAL A 195 -21.30 -75.70 -3.28
N ILE A 196 -21.39 -75.87 -4.59
CA ILE A 196 -21.93 -74.82 -5.48
C ILE A 196 -23.42 -74.59 -5.21
N ALA A 197 -24.21 -75.66 -5.01
CA ALA A 197 -25.62 -75.51 -4.63
C ALA A 197 -25.78 -74.80 -3.27
N PHE A 198 -24.89 -75.06 -2.31
CA PHE A 198 -24.83 -74.33 -1.04
C PHE A 198 -24.52 -72.85 -1.24
N PHE A 199 -23.56 -72.51 -2.10
CA PHE A 199 -23.27 -71.13 -2.46
C PHE A 199 -24.49 -70.42 -3.05
N VAL A 200 -25.20 -71.05 -3.99
CA VAL A 200 -26.42 -70.47 -4.59
C VAL A 200 -27.52 -70.27 -3.54
N GLU A 201 -27.69 -71.21 -2.60
CA GLU A 201 -28.63 -71.05 -1.50
C GLU A 201 -28.26 -69.89 -0.56
N GLN A 202 -26.98 -69.73 -0.22
CA GLN A 202 -26.50 -68.58 0.54
C GLN A 202 -26.72 -67.27 -0.20
N CYS A 203 -26.45 -67.24 -1.51
CA CYS A 203 -26.76 -66.11 -2.37
C CYS A 203 -28.24 -65.74 -2.30
N ARG A 204 -29.16 -66.71 -2.41
CA ARG A 204 -30.60 -66.45 -2.31
C ARG A 204 -31.02 -65.95 -0.93
N ARG A 205 -30.42 -66.47 0.13
CA ARG A 205 -30.81 -66.12 1.50
C ARG A 205 -30.36 -64.72 1.89
N ASN A 206 -29.13 -64.35 1.54
CA ASN A 206 -28.50 -63.14 2.05
C ASN A 206 -28.50 -61.97 1.02
N LEU A 207 -28.91 -62.21 -0.24
CA LEU A 207 -29.06 -61.17 -1.26
C LEU A 207 -30.50 -60.64 -1.27
N HIS A 208 -30.64 -59.34 -1.09
CA HIS A 208 -31.91 -58.63 -1.26
C HIS A 208 -31.82 -57.69 -2.45
N LEU A 209 -32.68 -57.90 -3.46
CA LEU A 209 -32.73 -57.06 -4.66
C LEU A 209 -33.74 -55.94 -4.46
N VAL A 210 -33.30 -54.69 -4.62
CA VAL A 210 -34.15 -53.50 -4.59
C VAL A 210 -34.08 -52.78 -5.93
N LEU A 211 -35.18 -52.84 -6.68
CA LEU A 211 -35.30 -52.27 -8.01
C LEU A 211 -36.06 -50.94 -7.96
N ALA A 212 -35.42 -49.83 -8.31
CA ALA A 212 -36.05 -48.52 -8.34
C ALA A 212 -36.39 -48.10 -9.79
N LEU A 213 -37.60 -48.46 -10.27
CA LEU A 213 -38.03 -48.26 -11.66
C LEU A 213 -39.10 -47.18 -11.82
N SER A 214 -38.94 -46.29 -12.80
CA SER A 214 -39.92 -45.25 -13.10
C SER A 214 -41.10 -45.82 -13.89
N PRO A 215 -42.36 -45.56 -13.53
CA PRO A 215 -43.52 -45.98 -14.31
C PRO A 215 -43.73 -45.11 -15.55
N ILE A 216 -42.99 -43.99 -15.68
CA ILE A 216 -43.10 -43.04 -16.79
C ILE A 216 -42.47 -43.64 -18.05
N GLY A 217 -43.20 -43.58 -19.15
CA GLY A 217 -42.76 -44.07 -20.47
C GLY A 217 -43.07 -45.55 -20.72
N GLU A 218 -42.79 -46.00 -21.94
CA GLU A 218 -43.09 -47.38 -22.36
C GLU A 218 -42.07 -48.42 -21.89
N ALA A 219 -40.84 -47.98 -21.57
CA ALA A 219 -39.73 -48.84 -21.21
C ALA A 219 -40.05 -49.72 -19.99
N PHE A 220 -40.68 -49.16 -18.95
CA PHE A 220 -41.09 -49.92 -17.77
C PHE A 220 -42.08 -51.04 -18.11
N ARG A 221 -43.14 -50.74 -18.86
CA ARG A 221 -44.15 -51.73 -19.28
C ARG A 221 -43.53 -52.81 -20.14
N ARG A 222 -42.61 -52.45 -21.04
CA ARG A 222 -41.86 -53.40 -21.88
C ARG A 222 -40.99 -54.32 -21.02
N ARG A 223 -40.18 -53.76 -20.12
CA ARG A 223 -39.29 -54.50 -19.21
C ARG A 223 -40.05 -55.48 -18.32
N VAL A 224 -41.18 -55.07 -17.75
CA VAL A 224 -42.04 -55.94 -16.93
C VAL A 224 -42.63 -57.10 -17.74
N ARG A 225 -42.99 -56.87 -19.01
CA ARG A 225 -43.50 -57.94 -19.91
C ARG A 225 -42.40 -58.91 -20.35
N MET A 226 -41.19 -58.40 -20.59
CA MET A 226 -40.03 -59.23 -20.99
C MET A 226 -39.48 -60.04 -19.82
N PHE A 227 -39.50 -59.48 -18.61
CA PHE A 227 -38.93 -60.07 -17.41
C PHE A 227 -39.98 -60.17 -16.29
N PRO A 228 -40.89 -61.17 -16.31
CA PRO A 228 -41.95 -61.31 -15.32
C PRO A 228 -41.46 -61.50 -13.88
N ALA A 229 -40.24 -62.00 -13.69
CA ALA A 229 -39.63 -62.22 -12.37
C ALA A 229 -39.54 -60.92 -11.54
N ILE A 230 -39.38 -59.77 -12.20
CA ILE A 230 -39.34 -58.45 -11.55
C ILE A 230 -40.63 -58.17 -10.76
N VAL A 231 -41.76 -58.71 -11.21
CA VAL A 231 -43.07 -58.55 -10.54
C VAL A 231 -43.41 -59.75 -9.67
N ASN A 232 -43.08 -60.96 -10.12
CA ASN A 232 -43.46 -62.18 -9.40
C ASN A 232 -42.60 -62.44 -8.14
N CYS A 233 -41.33 -62.04 -8.17
CA CYS A 233 -40.36 -62.31 -7.09
C CYS A 233 -40.08 -61.09 -6.20
N CYS A 234 -40.67 -59.93 -6.52
CA CYS A 234 -40.51 -58.70 -5.74
C CYS A 234 -41.86 -58.25 -5.17
N THR A 235 -41.83 -57.72 -3.95
CA THR A 235 -42.96 -56.98 -3.42
C THR A 235 -42.96 -55.56 -3.99
N ILE A 236 -44.09 -55.12 -4.53
CA ILE A 236 -44.22 -53.81 -5.16
C ILE A 236 -44.57 -52.76 -4.10
N ASP A 237 -43.75 -51.72 -3.98
CA ASP A 237 -44.04 -50.53 -3.18
C ASP A 237 -44.20 -49.32 -4.12
N TRP A 238 -45.39 -48.73 -4.09
CA TRP A 238 -45.76 -47.61 -4.95
C TRP A 238 -45.52 -46.28 -4.22
N PHE A 239 -44.60 -45.51 -4.76
CA PHE A 239 -44.31 -44.13 -4.37
C PHE A 239 -45.28 -43.21 -5.09
N MET A 240 -46.39 -42.95 -4.42
CA MET A 240 -47.44 -42.06 -4.88
C MET A 240 -46.98 -40.60 -4.84
N GLU A 241 -47.79 -39.73 -5.45
CA GLU A 241 -47.62 -38.30 -5.36
C GLU A 241 -47.60 -37.84 -3.89
N TRP A 242 -46.78 -36.82 -3.61
CA TRP A 242 -46.63 -36.33 -2.24
C TRP A 242 -47.92 -35.66 -1.76
N PRO A 243 -48.47 -36.08 -0.61
CA PRO A 243 -49.64 -35.43 -0.04
C PRO A 243 -49.30 -34.01 0.42
N ASP A 244 -50.33 -33.18 0.63
CA ASP A 244 -50.18 -31.80 1.09
C ASP A 244 -49.28 -31.66 2.31
N ALA A 245 -49.42 -32.56 3.29
CA ALA A 245 -48.60 -32.57 4.49
C ALA A 245 -47.11 -32.80 4.20
N ALA A 246 -46.79 -33.63 3.19
CA ALA A 246 -45.42 -33.86 2.76
C ALA A 246 -44.86 -32.63 2.03
N LEU A 247 -45.63 -32.00 1.14
CA LEU A 247 -45.23 -30.77 0.47
C LEU A 247 -44.95 -29.64 1.48
N ARG A 248 -45.83 -29.48 2.48
CA ARG A 248 -45.64 -28.51 3.58
C ARG A 248 -44.38 -28.81 4.38
N SER A 249 -44.17 -30.05 4.82
CA SER A 249 -43.00 -30.44 5.61
C SER A 249 -41.68 -30.23 4.85
N VAL A 250 -41.67 -30.50 3.54
CA VAL A 250 -40.50 -30.24 2.68
C VAL A 250 -40.26 -28.74 2.53
N ALA A 251 -41.29 -27.95 2.23
CA ALA A 251 -41.17 -26.50 2.12
C ALA A 251 -40.71 -25.87 3.43
N ASP A 252 -41.27 -26.29 4.57
CA ASP A 252 -40.92 -25.83 5.90
C ASP A 252 -39.42 -26.06 6.20
N ASN A 253 -38.94 -27.30 6.08
CA ASN A 253 -37.54 -27.63 6.35
C ASN A 253 -36.57 -26.92 5.39
N PHE A 254 -36.92 -26.81 4.10
CA PHE A 254 -36.08 -26.11 3.15
C PHE A 254 -36.06 -24.60 3.42
N LEU A 255 -37.22 -23.97 3.65
CA LEU A 255 -37.31 -22.53 3.86
C LEU A 255 -36.80 -22.10 5.24
N HIS A 256 -36.74 -22.99 6.24
CA HIS A 256 -36.24 -22.66 7.58
C HIS A 256 -34.76 -22.22 7.56
N LYS A 257 -34.02 -22.61 6.52
CA LYS A 257 -32.65 -22.15 6.25
C LYS A 257 -32.57 -20.71 5.74
N VAL A 258 -33.70 -20.08 5.43
CA VAL A 258 -33.80 -18.72 4.89
C VAL A 258 -34.31 -17.81 6.00
N ASP A 259 -33.59 -16.72 6.24
CA ASP A 259 -34.01 -15.70 7.20
C ASP A 259 -35.28 -14.99 6.69
N LEU A 260 -36.45 -15.35 7.21
CA LEU A 260 -37.77 -14.82 6.87
C LEU A 260 -38.50 -14.51 8.17
N ALA A 261 -39.27 -13.43 8.20
CA ALA A 261 -40.18 -13.16 9.32
C ALA A 261 -41.22 -14.28 9.44
N GLU A 262 -41.63 -14.64 10.66
CA GLU A 262 -42.47 -15.83 10.94
C GLU A 262 -43.81 -15.82 10.16
N ASP A 263 -44.43 -14.65 10.04
CA ASP A 263 -45.67 -14.44 9.29
C ASP A 263 -45.48 -14.66 7.78
N VAL A 264 -44.41 -14.09 7.22
CA VAL A 264 -44.04 -14.27 5.81
C VAL A 264 -43.62 -15.71 5.53
N PHE A 265 -42.95 -16.36 6.48
CA PHE A 265 -42.49 -17.73 6.39
C PHE A 265 -43.66 -18.70 6.19
N HIS A 266 -44.65 -18.68 7.09
CA HIS A 266 -45.84 -19.52 6.96
C HIS A 266 -46.63 -19.23 5.69
N GLY A 267 -46.79 -17.96 5.30
CA GLY A 267 -47.43 -17.59 4.05
C GLY A 267 -46.69 -18.13 2.82
N THR A 268 -45.35 -18.11 2.83
CA THR A 268 -44.52 -18.62 1.73
C THR A 268 -44.65 -20.14 1.59
N VAL A 269 -44.63 -20.87 2.71
CA VAL A 269 -44.84 -22.33 2.73
C VAL A 269 -46.19 -22.70 2.10
N GLU A 270 -47.27 -22.02 2.49
CA GLU A 270 -48.61 -22.24 1.92
C GLU A 270 -48.67 -21.94 0.43
N ILE A 271 -48.04 -20.86 -0.03
CA ILE A 271 -47.97 -20.50 -1.45
C ILE A 271 -47.22 -21.56 -2.25
N CYS A 272 -46.09 -22.08 -1.76
CA CYS A 272 -45.37 -23.15 -2.44
C CYS A 272 -46.25 -24.38 -2.65
N VAL A 273 -47.02 -24.79 -1.64
CA VAL A 273 -47.95 -25.92 -1.77
C VAL A 273 -49.11 -25.60 -2.72
N ALA A 274 -49.67 -24.40 -2.65
CA ALA A 274 -50.73 -23.95 -3.54
C ALA A 274 -50.28 -23.91 -5.01
N MET A 275 -49.05 -23.46 -5.28
CA MET A 275 -48.45 -23.48 -6.62
C MET A 275 -48.37 -24.90 -7.16
N GLN A 276 -47.87 -25.85 -6.36
CA GLN A 276 -47.75 -27.23 -6.78
C GLN A 276 -49.11 -27.88 -7.09
N LYS A 277 -50.12 -27.63 -6.24
CA LYS A 277 -51.51 -28.07 -6.50
C LYS A 277 -52.10 -27.47 -7.76
N SER A 278 -51.85 -26.19 -8.00
CA SER A 278 -52.29 -25.49 -9.21
C SER A 278 -51.67 -26.14 -10.46
N VAL A 279 -50.38 -26.47 -10.42
CA VAL A 279 -49.70 -27.17 -11.52
C VAL A 279 -50.31 -28.54 -11.76
N PHE A 280 -50.62 -29.33 -10.72
CA PHE A 280 -51.31 -30.62 -10.90
C PHE A 280 -52.66 -30.47 -11.60
N ALA A 281 -53.48 -29.48 -11.21
CA ALA A 281 -54.76 -29.21 -11.85
C ALA A 281 -54.60 -28.74 -13.31
N LEU A 282 -53.60 -27.90 -13.59
CA LEU A 282 -53.28 -27.45 -14.94
C LEU A 282 -52.80 -28.59 -15.84
N VAL A 283 -52.03 -29.53 -15.31
CA VAL A 283 -51.53 -30.70 -16.04
C VAL A 283 -52.68 -31.63 -16.41
N GLU A 284 -53.64 -31.84 -15.50
CA GLU A 284 -54.84 -32.62 -15.82
C GLU A 284 -55.66 -31.95 -16.92
N ARG A 285 -55.85 -30.63 -16.84
CA ARG A 285 -56.50 -29.85 -17.89
C ARG A 285 -55.76 -29.92 -19.23
N PHE A 286 -54.44 -29.75 -19.20
CA PHE A 286 -53.58 -29.82 -20.38
C PHE A 286 -53.67 -31.19 -21.05
N HIS A 287 -53.70 -32.26 -20.26
CA HIS A 287 -53.90 -33.61 -20.79
C HIS A 287 -55.28 -33.76 -21.45
N ARG A 288 -56.35 -33.27 -20.81
CA ARG A 288 -57.70 -33.33 -21.39
C ARG A 288 -57.79 -32.59 -22.73
N GLU A 289 -57.23 -31.39 -22.82
CA GLU A 289 -57.32 -30.52 -24.01
C GLU A 289 -56.37 -30.95 -25.15
N VAL A 290 -55.13 -31.30 -24.83
CA VAL A 290 -54.06 -31.50 -25.83
C VAL A 290 -53.72 -32.99 -26.02
N GLN A 291 -54.23 -33.88 -25.16
CA GLN A 291 -53.92 -35.31 -25.14
C GLN A 291 -52.41 -35.61 -25.02
N ARG A 292 -51.65 -34.67 -24.44
CA ARG A 292 -50.21 -34.80 -24.16
C ARG A 292 -50.00 -34.89 -22.66
N TYR A 293 -49.18 -35.86 -22.24
CA TYR A 293 -48.80 -35.99 -20.84
C TYR A 293 -47.67 -35.00 -20.49
N TYR A 294 -47.83 -34.31 -19.38
CA TYR A 294 -46.78 -33.57 -18.70
C TYR A 294 -46.62 -34.16 -17.30
N TYR A 295 -45.40 -34.49 -16.89
CA TYR A 295 -45.16 -35.15 -15.61
C TYR A 295 -44.59 -34.15 -14.61
N VAL A 296 -45.29 -33.98 -13.50
CA VAL A 296 -44.82 -33.16 -12.39
C VAL A 296 -44.07 -34.07 -11.41
N THR A 297 -42.80 -33.78 -11.17
CA THR A 297 -41.96 -34.59 -10.29
C THR A 297 -41.63 -33.84 -8.99
N PRO A 298 -41.44 -34.53 -7.85
CA PRO A 298 -40.97 -33.89 -6.64
C PRO A 298 -39.62 -33.15 -6.81
N THR A 299 -38.77 -33.58 -7.74
CA THR A 299 -37.55 -32.82 -8.08
C THR A 299 -37.85 -31.43 -8.62
N SER A 300 -38.86 -31.27 -9.48
CA SER A 300 -39.26 -29.94 -9.99
C SER A 300 -39.74 -29.02 -8.87
N TYR A 301 -40.39 -29.57 -7.83
CA TYR A 301 -40.79 -28.82 -6.65
C TYR A 301 -39.59 -28.39 -5.79
N LEU A 302 -38.61 -29.28 -5.58
CA LEU A 302 -37.37 -28.94 -4.90
C LEU A 302 -36.56 -27.89 -5.66
N GLU A 303 -36.52 -27.99 -7.00
CA GLU A 303 -35.90 -26.99 -7.87
C GLU A 303 -36.60 -25.63 -7.77
N LEU A 304 -37.94 -25.59 -7.70
CA LEU A 304 -38.69 -24.36 -7.48
C LEU A 304 -38.28 -23.67 -6.17
N ILE A 305 -38.18 -24.44 -5.07
CA ILE A 305 -37.79 -23.88 -3.76
C ILE A 305 -36.33 -23.41 -3.80
N ASN A 306 -35.43 -24.17 -4.41
CA ASN A 306 -34.03 -23.77 -4.55
C ASN A 306 -33.86 -22.52 -5.42
N ALA A 307 -34.55 -22.44 -6.55
CA ALA A 307 -34.58 -21.26 -7.40
C ALA A 307 -35.12 -20.04 -6.66
N PHE A 308 -36.18 -20.20 -5.85
CA PHE A 308 -36.69 -19.13 -5.00
C PHE A 308 -35.62 -18.62 -4.01
N LYS A 309 -34.89 -19.53 -3.35
CA LYS A 309 -33.79 -19.15 -2.44
C LYS A 309 -32.70 -18.37 -3.14
N GLU A 310 -32.25 -18.85 -4.30
CA GLU A 310 -31.20 -18.21 -5.08
C GLU A 310 -31.60 -16.82 -5.54
N VAL A 311 -32.82 -16.68 -6.08
CA VAL A 311 -33.35 -15.38 -6.55
C VAL A 311 -33.57 -14.42 -5.38
N LEU A 312 -34.09 -14.91 -4.26
CA LEU A 312 -34.30 -14.09 -3.06
C LEU A 312 -32.96 -13.57 -2.52
N GLN A 313 -31.95 -14.43 -2.41
CA GLN A 313 -30.63 -14.03 -1.94
C GLN A 313 -30.01 -13.00 -2.89
N SER A 314 -30.05 -13.26 -4.20
CA SER A 314 -29.56 -12.31 -5.21
C SER A 314 -30.23 -10.94 -5.09
N LYS A 315 -31.55 -10.90 -4.89
CA LYS A 315 -32.29 -9.65 -4.72
C LYS A 315 -32.01 -8.96 -3.39
N ARG A 316 -31.80 -9.72 -2.30
CA ARG A 316 -31.36 -9.17 -1.01
C ARG A 316 -29.99 -8.53 -1.10
N ASP A 317 -29.07 -9.16 -1.82
CA ASP A 317 -27.72 -8.63 -2.01
C ASP A 317 -27.76 -7.35 -2.85
N GLU A 318 -28.56 -7.31 -3.93
CA GLU A 318 -28.78 -6.12 -4.76
C GLU A 318 -29.36 -4.95 -3.93
N VAL A 319 -30.41 -5.21 -3.14
CA VAL A 319 -31.04 -4.19 -2.30
C VAL A 319 -30.10 -3.74 -1.17
N SER A 320 -29.37 -4.67 -0.56
CA SER A 320 -28.40 -4.36 0.50
C SER A 320 -27.25 -3.51 -0.02
N TYR A 321 -26.76 -3.80 -1.23
CA TYR A 321 -25.76 -2.99 -1.90
C TYR A 321 -26.27 -1.57 -2.17
N ASN A 322 -27.47 -1.43 -2.73
CA ASN A 322 -28.08 -0.12 -2.97
C ASN A 322 -28.28 0.65 -1.66
N LYS A 323 -28.76 -0.01 -0.60
CA LYS A 323 -28.90 0.59 0.72
C LYS A 323 -27.56 1.13 1.25
N ARG A 324 -26.51 0.31 1.25
CA ARG A 324 -25.16 0.74 1.68
C ARG A 324 -24.66 1.93 0.89
N ARG A 325 -24.86 1.93 -0.43
CA ARG A 325 -24.50 3.06 -1.28
C ARG A 325 -25.23 4.35 -0.91
N TYR A 326 -26.52 4.27 -0.58
CA TYR A 326 -27.28 5.43 -0.11
C TYR A 326 -26.85 5.88 1.29
N ASP A 327 -26.59 4.95 2.20
CA ASP A 327 -26.11 5.24 3.55
C ASP A 327 -24.76 5.96 3.50
N GLU A 328 -23.79 5.45 2.72
CA GLU A 328 -22.49 6.11 2.49
C GLU A 328 -22.63 7.47 1.79
N GLY A 329 -23.58 7.59 0.86
CA GLY A 329 -23.89 8.85 0.19
C GLY A 329 -24.44 9.89 1.16
N LEU A 330 -25.36 9.49 2.03
CA LEU A 330 -25.96 10.34 3.06
C LEU A 330 -24.93 10.77 4.10
N GLU A 331 -24.05 9.85 4.54
CA GLU A 331 -22.96 10.15 5.46
C GLU A 331 -22.02 11.22 4.90
N LYS A 332 -21.66 11.13 3.61
CA LYS A 332 -20.84 12.16 2.94
C LYS A 332 -21.56 13.50 2.84
N LEU A 333 -22.87 13.50 2.57
CA LEU A 333 -23.66 14.74 2.54
C LEU A 333 -23.71 15.40 3.92
N LEU A 334 -23.97 14.63 4.97
CA LEU A 334 -23.98 15.14 6.36
C LEU A 334 -22.61 15.69 6.77
N SER A 335 -21.52 14.98 6.43
CA SER A 335 -20.16 15.46 6.70
C SER A 335 -19.84 16.75 5.94
N THR A 336 -20.30 16.87 4.69
CA THR A 336 -20.10 18.09 3.90
C THR A 336 -20.93 19.24 4.46
N GLU A 337 -22.17 18.99 4.89
CA GLU A 337 -23.01 19.99 5.54
C GLU A 337 -22.35 20.53 6.82
N GLU A 338 -21.79 19.65 7.65
CA GLU A 338 -21.05 20.03 8.86
C GLU A 338 -19.79 20.85 8.55
N GLN A 339 -19.02 20.47 7.52
CA GLN A 339 -17.87 21.23 7.05
C GLN A 339 -18.27 22.62 6.53
N VAL A 340 -19.33 22.71 5.73
CA VAL A 340 -19.85 23.98 5.19
C VAL A 340 -20.35 24.86 6.34
N LYS A 341 -21.03 24.29 7.34
CA LYS A 341 -21.47 25.03 8.53
C LYS A 341 -20.28 25.62 9.29
N THR A 342 -19.23 24.83 9.49
CA THR A 342 -17.98 25.28 10.14
C THR A 342 -17.31 26.39 9.33
N MET A 343 -17.14 26.21 8.02
CA MET A 343 -16.56 27.24 7.14
C MET A 343 -17.40 28.52 7.11
N THR A 344 -18.74 28.41 7.20
CA THR A 344 -19.62 29.59 7.21
C THR A 344 -19.40 30.41 8.48
N VAL A 345 -19.27 29.76 9.64
CA VAL A 345 -18.94 30.42 10.91
C VAL A 345 -17.56 31.09 10.83
N GLU A 346 -16.55 30.37 10.34
CA GLU A 346 -15.20 30.92 10.16
C GLU A 346 -15.18 32.14 9.21
N LEU A 347 -15.94 32.10 8.11
CA LEU A 347 -16.07 33.22 7.18
C LEU A 347 -16.78 34.42 7.82
N GLU A 348 -17.82 34.20 8.63
CA GLU A 348 -18.49 35.27 9.38
C GLU A 348 -17.55 35.92 10.40
N GLU A 349 -16.68 35.14 11.07
CA GLU A 349 -15.66 35.66 11.99
C GLU A 349 -14.49 36.36 11.29
N MET A 350 -14.07 35.87 10.12
CA MET A 350 -12.95 36.43 9.35
C MET A 350 -13.33 37.71 8.61
N ARG A 351 -14.60 37.87 8.20
CA ARG A 351 -15.11 39.07 7.50
C ARG A 351 -14.77 40.40 8.20
N PRO A 352 -15.05 40.60 9.50
CA PRO A 352 -14.71 41.85 10.17
C PRO A 352 -13.19 42.04 10.30
N LYS A 353 -12.44 40.97 10.59
CA LYS A 353 -10.97 41.02 10.67
C LYS A 353 -10.34 41.44 9.35
N LEU A 354 -10.83 40.92 8.22
CA LEU A 354 -10.39 41.29 6.87
C LEU A 354 -10.71 42.74 6.51
N LYS A 355 -11.88 43.26 6.91
CA LYS A 355 -12.18 44.69 6.74
C LYS A 355 -11.21 45.55 7.53
N GLN A 356 -10.97 45.20 8.79
CA GLN A 356 -10.08 45.94 9.66
C GLN A 356 -8.64 45.93 9.14
N THR A 357 -8.11 44.76 8.75
CA THR A 357 -6.77 44.68 8.17
C THR A 357 -6.67 45.34 6.79
N SER A 358 -7.74 45.32 5.98
CA SER A 358 -7.77 46.04 4.70
C SER A 358 -7.75 47.56 4.90
N GLU A 359 -8.48 48.08 5.89
CA GLU A 359 -8.47 49.49 6.28
C GLU A 359 -7.08 49.89 6.81
N GLU A 360 -6.51 49.10 7.72
CA GLU A 360 -5.14 49.31 8.23
C GLU A 360 -4.08 49.26 7.12
N THR A 361 -4.23 48.36 6.15
CA THR A 361 -3.28 48.25 5.01
C THR A 361 -3.43 49.44 4.06
N ALA A 362 -4.66 49.93 3.84
CA ALA A 362 -4.89 51.13 3.03
C ALA A 362 -4.29 52.37 3.71
N GLU A 363 -4.47 52.53 5.02
CA GLU A 363 -3.81 53.58 5.80
C GLU A 363 -2.29 53.48 5.71
N LEU A 364 -1.72 52.28 5.90
CA LEU A 364 -0.29 52.06 5.80
C LEU A 364 0.25 52.40 4.39
N MET A 365 -0.47 52.05 3.33
CA MET A 365 -0.12 52.41 1.95
C MET A 365 -0.04 53.93 1.76
N THR A 366 -1.02 54.69 2.26
CA THR A 366 -0.96 56.17 2.16
C THR A 366 0.23 56.75 2.94
N ILE A 367 0.57 56.17 4.08
CA ILE A 367 1.76 56.57 4.86
C ILE A 367 3.05 56.22 4.09
N ILE A 368 3.11 55.07 3.44
CA ILE A 368 4.26 54.65 2.63
C ILE A 368 4.41 55.57 1.42
N GLU A 369 3.34 55.90 0.70
CA GLU A 369 3.39 56.83 -0.43
C GLU A 369 3.92 58.21 0.00
N ARG A 370 3.44 58.73 1.14
CA ARG A 370 3.95 59.98 1.71
C ARG A 370 5.43 59.88 2.07
N LYS A 371 5.85 58.79 2.72
CA LYS A 371 7.26 58.56 3.07
C LYS A 371 8.14 58.33 1.84
N GLN A 372 7.61 57.75 0.77
CA GLN A 372 8.32 57.52 -0.48
C GLN A 372 8.60 58.86 -1.20
N GLU A 373 7.64 59.78 -1.19
CA GLU A 373 7.82 61.14 -1.72
C GLU A 373 8.87 61.90 -0.90
N GLU A 374 8.75 61.88 0.43
CA GLU A 374 9.75 62.48 1.34
C GLU A 374 11.15 61.88 1.13
N ALA A 375 11.24 60.57 0.94
CA ALA A 375 12.50 59.88 0.67
C ALA A 375 13.07 60.23 -0.71
N SER A 376 12.23 60.37 -1.74
CA SER A 376 12.65 60.75 -3.09
C SER A 376 13.21 62.17 -3.14
N VAL A 377 12.56 63.13 -2.47
CA VAL A 377 13.07 64.50 -2.32
C VAL A 377 14.41 64.50 -1.59
N THR A 378 14.52 63.72 -0.52
CA THR A 378 15.77 63.60 0.25
C THR A 378 16.89 62.98 -0.60
N GLN A 379 16.60 61.93 -1.36
CA GLN A 379 17.56 61.27 -2.26
C GLN A 379 18.05 62.22 -3.36
N ALA A 380 17.15 63.02 -3.95
CA ALA A 380 17.50 64.00 -4.96
C ALA A 380 18.41 65.12 -4.40
N ASN A 381 18.22 65.51 -3.14
CA ASN A 381 19.09 66.49 -2.48
C ASN A 381 20.47 65.89 -2.16
N VAL A 382 20.53 64.68 -1.61
CA VAL A 382 21.80 64.01 -1.28
C VAL A 382 22.64 63.77 -2.54
N SER A 383 22.04 63.37 -3.66
CA SER A 383 22.77 63.19 -4.93
C SER A 383 23.40 64.49 -5.44
N LYS A 384 22.76 65.65 -5.23
CA LYS A 384 23.34 66.95 -5.61
C LYS A 384 24.48 67.36 -4.69
N GLU A 385 24.38 67.06 -3.40
CA GLU A 385 25.46 67.33 -2.43
C GLU A 385 26.68 66.43 -2.67
N GLU A 386 26.47 65.17 -3.05
CA GLU A 386 27.54 64.22 -3.37
C GLU A 386 28.37 64.66 -4.59
N GLU A 387 27.72 65.13 -5.66
CA GLU A 387 28.41 65.67 -6.85
C GLU A 387 29.26 66.89 -6.52
N ALA A 388 28.76 67.80 -5.67
CA ALA A 388 29.49 69.01 -5.27
C ALA A 388 30.74 68.66 -4.41
N CYS A 389 30.61 67.69 -3.50
CA CYS A 389 31.71 67.26 -2.63
C CYS A 389 32.83 66.55 -3.43
N SER A 390 32.45 65.74 -4.42
CA SER A 390 33.41 65.05 -5.30
C SER A 390 34.29 66.03 -6.09
N GLN A 391 33.72 67.12 -6.61
CA GLN A 391 34.48 68.15 -7.34
C GLN A 391 35.48 68.87 -6.44
N GLN A 392 35.12 69.17 -5.19
CA GLN A 392 36.03 69.80 -4.23
C GLN A 392 37.17 68.87 -3.79
N ALA A 393 36.91 67.57 -3.66
CA ALA A 393 37.93 66.58 -3.30
C ALA A 393 39.03 66.46 -4.37
N GLU A 394 38.67 66.48 -5.65
CA GLU A 394 39.64 66.37 -6.74
C GLU A 394 40.54 67.62 -6.84
N ALA A 395 39.97 68.81 -6.65
CA ALA A 395 40.74 70.06 -6.64
C ALA A 395 41.80 70.08 -5.52
N ALA A 396 41.49 69.55 -4.34
CA ALA A 396 42.43 69.47 -3.23
C ALA A 396 43.57 68.46 -3.48
N ARG A 397 43.33 67.39 -4.24
CA ARG A 397 44.35 66.38 -4.56
C ARG A 397 45.43 66.95 -5.49
N VAL A 398 45.04 67.70 -6.51
CA VAL A 398 45.97 68.30 -7.48
C VAL A 398 46.94 69.26 -6.79
N MET A 399 46.44 70.13 -5.91
CA MET A 399 47.26 71.10 -5.17
C MET A 399 48.30 70.43 -4.25
N LYS A 400 48.00 69.23 -3.72
CA LYS A 400 48.94 68.48 -2.88
C LYS A 400 50.13 67.92 -3.67
N GLU A 401 49.89 67.46 -4.90
CA GLU A 401 50.92 66.83 -5.74
C GLU A 401 51.94 67.87 -6.23
N GLU A 402 51.51 69.10 -6.53
CA GLU A 402 52.40 70.20 -6.94
C GLU A 402 53.38 70.60 -5.82
N CYS A 403 52.90 70.79 -4.58
CA CYS A 403 53.77 71.17 -3.47
C CYS A 403 54.80 70.09 -3.06
N GLN A 404 54.51 68.82 -3.32
CA GLN A 404 55.45 67.74 -2.99
C GLN A 404 56.64 67.68 -3.94
N ALA A 405 56.44 68.06 -5.22
CA ALA A 405 57.50 68.08 -6.23
C ALA A 405 58.57 69.15 -5.94
N ASP A 406 58.15 70.32 -5.49
CA ASP A 406 59.06 71.43 -5.17
C ASP A 406 59.94 71.11 -3.93
N LEU A 407 59.39 70.39 -2.94
CA LEU A 407 60.13 70.01 -1.72
C LEU A 407 61.28 69.03 -1.99
N ASP A 408 61.10 68.10 -2.93
CA ASP A 408 62.09 67.07 -3.24
C ASP A 408 63.35 67.64 -3.93
N GLN A 409 63.25 68.83 -4.54
CA GLN A 409 64.38 69.51 -5.19
C GLN A 409 65.29 70.27 -4.21
N ALA A 410 64.74 70.86 -3.14
CA ALA A 410 65.48 71.73 -2.21
C ALA A 410 66.26 70.97 -1.12
N LEU A 411 65.73 69.85 -0.62
CA LEU A 411 66.31 69.10 0.50
C LEU A 411 67.74 68.54 0.27
N PRO A 412 68.10 68.02 -0.92
CA PRO A 412 69.43 67.45 -1.15
C PRO A 412 70.56 68.49 -1.08
N ALA A 413 70.32 69.69 -1.60
CA ALA A 413 71.29 70.79 -1.61
C ALA A 413 71.60 71.31 -0.20
N LEU A 414 70.56 71.43 0.64
CA LEU A 414 70.68 71.84 2.03
C LEU A 414 71.49 70.84 2.89
N ASN A 415 71.17 69.55 2.78
CA ASN A 415 71.87 68.51 3.55
C ASN A 415 73.36 68.45 3.19
N ALA A 416 73.70 68.54 1.90
CA ALA A 416 75.09 68.52 1.44
C ALA A 416 75.94 69.70 1.96
N ALA A 417 75.31 70.81 2.33
CA ALA A 417 75.99 71.97 2.88
C ALA A 417 76.13 71.91 4.41
N LEU A 418 75.12 71.40 5.13
CA LEU A 418 75.22 71.15 6.57
C LEU A 418 76.35 70.15 6.90
N ASP A 419 76.53 69.13 6.07
CA ASP A 419 77.62 68.15 6.24
C ASP A 419 79.01 68.78 6.03
N ALA A 420 79.16 69.63 5.02
CA ALA A 420 80.40 70.37 4.80
C ALA A 420 80.73 71.26 6.01
N LEU A 421 79.72 71.88 6.63
CA LEU A 421 79.89 72.75 7.79
C LEU A 421 80.25 71.98 9.07
N LYS A 422 79.72 70.77 9.28
CA LYS A 422 80.10 69.87 10.39
C LYS A 422 81.55 69.35 10.27
N SER A 423 82.09 69.27 9.05
CA SER A 423 83.45 68.77 8.81
C SER A 423 84.57 69.76 9.17
N LEU A 424 84.23 71.03 9.47
CA LEU A 424 85.20 72.09 9.79
C LEU A 424 85.81 71.91 11.17
N LYS A 425 87.14 72.03 11.27
CA LYS A 425 87.87 71.95 12.55
C LYS A 425 88.15 73.34 13.10
N LYS A 426 88.19 73.48 14.43
CA LYS A 426 88.43 74.78 15.10
C LYS A 426 89.75 75.46 14.67
N GLY A 427 90.76 74.69 14.26
CA GLY A 427 92.02 75.23 13.73
C GLY A 427 91.86 75.99 12.42
N ASP A 428 90.99 75.52 11.53
CA ASP A 428 90.79 76.07 10.18
C ASP A 428 90.12 77.46 10.24
N ILE A 429 89.24 77.69 11.23
CA ILE A 429 88.60 78.99 11.50
C ILE A 429 89.62 79.99 12.05
N VAL A 430 90.54 79.54 12.92
CA VAL A 430 91.61 80.37 13.48
C VAL A 430 92.63 80.78 12.41
N GLU A 431 92.88 79.93 11.42
CA GLU A 431 93.75 80.24 10.27
C GLU A 431 93.23 81.46 9.51
N VAL A 432 91.94 81.46 9.14
CA VAL A 432 91.29 82.60 8.46
C VAL A 432 91.33 83.86 9.32
N LYS A 433 91.10 83.73 10.64
CA LYS A 433 91.21 84.85 11.59
C LYS A 433 92.61 85.47 11.65
N ASN A 434 93.69 84.72 11.46
CA ASN A 434 95.04 85.27 11.61
C ASN A 434 95.59 85.88 10.30
N MET A 435 94.85 85.81 9.19
CA MET A 435 95.25 86.42 7.93
C MET A 435 95.30 87.96 8.04
N LYS A 436 96.48 88.54 7.72
CA LYS A 436 96.69 90.00 7.71
C LYS A 436 96.11 90.65 6.45
N THR A 437 96.18 89.94 5.31
CA THR A 437 95.62 90.38 4.02
C THR A 437 94.98 89.16 3.33
N PRO A 438 93.65 88.97 3.42
CA PRO A 438 92.98 87.78 2.86
C PRO A 438 92.77 87.88 1.33
N PRO A 439 92.69 86.74 0.61
CA PRO A 439 92.27 86.69 -0.80
C PRO A 439 90.80 87.14 -1.00
N GLU A 440 90.45 87.63 -2.19
CA GLU A 440 89.11 88.19 -2.49
C GLU A 440 87.96 87.18 -2.23
N GLY A 441 88.12 85.91 -2.56
CA GLY A 441 87.10 84.88 -2.26
C GLY A 441 86.78 84.74 -0.76
N VAL A 442 87.77 84.93 0.13
CA VAL A 442 87.56 84.89 1.59
C VAL A 442 86.88 86.18 2.09
N ILE A 443 87.15 87.31 1.43
CA ILE A 443 86.46 88.59 1.72
C ILE A 443 84.98 88.47 1.33
N ASN A 444 84.67 87.89 0.17
CA ASN A 444 83.28 87.69 -0.27
C ASN A 444 82.51 86.72 0.63
N VAL A 445 83.13 85.63 1.09
CA VAL A 445 82.53 84.72 2.09
C VAL A 445 82.27 85.45 3.41
N SER A 446 83.19 86.30 3.85
CA SER A 446 83.02 87.09 5.06
C SER A 446 81.93 88.16 4.92
N LYS A 447 81.77 88.73 3.72
CA LYS A 447 80.71 89.67 3.38
C LYS A 447 79.33 89.00 3.37
N ALA A 448 79.22 87.83 2.74
CA ALA A 448 78.00 87.02 2.77
C ALA A 448 77.60 86.63 4.21
N LEU A 449 78.58 86.22 5.02
CA LEU A 449 78.36 85.90 6.42
C LEU A 449 77.91 87.10 7.25
N CYS A 450 78.47 88.29 6.99
CA CYS A 450 78.02 89.55 7.60
C CYS A 450 76.58 89.88 7.25
N TRP A 451 76.13 89.62 6.01
CA TRP A 451 74.73 89.83 5.62
C TRP A 451 73.79 88.83 6.29
N CYS A 452 74.15 87.55 6.35
CA CYS A 452 73.32 86.54 7.03
C CYS A 452 73.13 86.81 8.53
N PHE A 453 74.14 87.38 9.20
CA PHE A 453 74.11 87.67 10.65
C PHE A 453 73.95 89.17 10.99
N ASP A 454 73.55 90.00 10.02
CA ASP A 454 73.31 91.45 10.15
C ASP A 454 74.45 92.24 10.86
N VAL A 455 75.70 91.93 10.50
CA VAL A 455 76.89 92.63 11.03
C VAL A 455 77.22 93.83 10.14
N LYS A 456 77.03 95.03 10.66
CA LYS A 456 77.25 96.30 9.93
C LYS A 456 78.72 96.53 9.59
N ALA A 457 78.97 96.90 8.34
CA ALA A 457 80.31 97.22 7.82
C ALA A 457 80.93 98.44 8.50
N LYS A 458 82.26 98.51 8.51
CA LYS A 458 82.99 99.69 8.96
C LYS A 458 83.38 100.51 7.73
N LYS A 459 82.97 101.77 7.68
CA LYS A 459 83.37 102.70 6.61
C LYS A 459 84.82 103.11 6.80
N VAL A 460 85.68 102.68 5.88
CA VAL A 460 87.09 103.06 5.84
C VAL A 460 87.34 103.91 4.60
N THR A 461 88.14 104.96 4.74
CA THR A 461 88.61 105.76 3.59
C THR A 461 89.54 104.91 2.73
N ALA A 462 89.20 104.76 1.45
CA ALA A 462 90.01 104.03 0.48
C ALA A 462 91.32 104.77 0.16
N ALA A 463 92.29 104.04 -0.39
CA ALA A 463 93.68 104.44 -0.63
C ALA A 463 93.90 105.66 -1.57
N ASP A 464 92.82 106.28 -2.08
CA ASP A 464 92.82 107.47 -2.96
C ASP A 464 92.19 108.73 -2.32
N GLY A 465 92.00 108.74 -1.00
CA GLY A 465 91.74 109.96 -0.21
C GLY A 465 90.37 110.67 -0.38
N ARG A 466 89.48 110.21 -1.27
CA ARG A 466 88.18 110.90 -1.53
C ARG A 466 86.91 110.04 -1.46
N THR A 467 87.00 108.72 -1.29
CA THR A 467 85.82 107.83 -1.20
C THR A 467 85.87 106.91 0.02
N LYS A 468 84.72 106.74 0.69
CA LYS A 468 84.54 105.81 1.82
C LYS A 468 83.97 104.50 1.28
N VAL A 469 84.71 103.40 1.44
CA VAL A 469 84.28 102.05 1.04
C VAL A 469 83.96 101.25 2.30
N ASP A 470 82.90 100.45 2.24
CA ASP A 470 82.45 99.61 3.35
C ASP A 470 83.36 98.37 3.46
N ASP A 471 84.17 98.30 4.50
CA ASP A 471 85.01 97.14 4.82
C ASP A 471 84.23 96.18 5.72
N TYR A 472 83.95 94.99 5.20
CA TYR A 472 83.26 93.90 5.90
C TYR A 472 84.24 92.90 6.53
N TRP A 473 85.54 92.96 6.23
CA TRP A 473 86.54 92.03 6.74
C TRP A 473 86.93 92.33 8.20
N GLU A 474 87.25 93.57 8.56
CA GLU A 474 87.58 93.90 9.97
C GLU A 474 86.44 93.55 10.96
N PRO A 475 85.15 93.89 10.68
CA PRO A 475 84.04 93.54 11.55
C PRO A 475 83.78 92.03 11.64
N SER A 476 83.82 91.30 10.51
CA SER A 476 83.65 89.83 10.48
C SER A 476 84.78 89.12 11.20
N LYS A 477 86.02 89.58 11.05
CA LYS A 477 87.20 89.03 11.73
C LYS A 477 87.06 89.06 13.26
N LYS A 478 86.51 90.17 13.79
CA LYS A 478 86.32 90.35 15.24
C LYS A 478 85.07 89.65 15.78
N SER A 479 83.96 89.72 15.03
CA SER A 479 82.63 89.33 15.55
C SER A 479 82.16 87.95 15.10
N LEU A 480 82.66 87.43 13.97
CA LEU A 480 82.25 86.16 13.39
C LEU A 480 83.40 85.14 13.47
N TRP A 481 84.51 85.38 12.74
CA TRP A 481 85.68 84.50 12.78
C TRP A 481 86.36 84.44 14.16
N GLY A 482 86.14 85.45 15.01
CA GLY A 482 86.61 85.51 16.38
C GLY A 482 85.74 84.77 17.41
N ASP A 483 84.51 84.40 17.04
CA ASP A 483 83.53 83.76 17.92
C ASP A 483 83.77 82.23 17.97
N PRO A 484 84.13 81.66 19.13
CA PRO A 484 84.36 80.22 19.25
C PRO A 484 83.11 79.35 18.99
N LYS A 485 81.91 79.95 18.87
CA LYS A 485 80.63 79.26 18.57
C LYS A 485 80.10 79.50 17.15
N LEU A 486 80.89 80.06 16.23
CA LEU A 486 80.42 80.38 14.87
C LEU A 486 79.81 79.17 14.12
N GLN A 487 80.43 77.99 14.23
CA GLN A 487 79.95 76.77 13.58
C GLN A 487 78.56 76.35 14.08
N ASP A 488 78.31 76.45 15.39
CA ASP A 488 77.01 76.13 15.99
C ASP A 488 75.94 77.14 15.54
N ARG A 489 76.31 78.42 15.40
CA ARG A 489 75.40 79.48 14.90
C ARG A 489 75.01 79.29 13.44
N LEU A 490 75.89 78.73 12.62
CA LEU A 490 75.60 78.39 11.23
C LEU A 490 74.70 77.15 11.10
N LEU A 491 74.88 76.16 11.98
CA LEU A 491 74.02 74.97 12.04
C LEU A 491 72.63 75.24 12.61
N SER A 492 72.50 76.22 13.50
CA SER A 492 71.23 76.63 14.14
C SER A 492 70.55 77.84 13.48
N TYR A 493 71.01 78.24 12.29
CA TYR A 493 70.41 79.34 11.55
C TYR A 493 69.00 78.98 11.07
N ASP A 494 68.06 79.91 11.22
CA ASP A 494 66.67 79.72 10.81
C ASP A 494 66.55 79.85 9.29
N LYS A 495 66.48 78.70 8.62
CA LYS A 495 66.41 78.59 7.15
C LYS A 495 65.03 78.87 6.57
N ASP A 496 63.97 78.81 7.39
CA ASP A 496 62.57 78.96 6.94
C ASP A 496 62.13 80.44 6.94
N ASN A 497 62.94 81.35 7.48
CA ASN A 497 62.56 82.75 7.70
C ASN A 497 63.71 83.73 7.45
N ILE A 498 64.38 83.58 6.29
CA ILE A 498 65.45 84.48 5.85
C ILE A 498 64.82 85.76 5.26
N PRO A 499 65.19 86.98 5.70
CA PRO A 499 64.63 88.19 5.13
C PRO A 499 64.91 88.31 3.62
N GLU A 500 63.86 88.55 2.81
CA GLU A 500 63.93 88.73 1.35
C GLU A 500 65.03 89.71 0.90
N GLN A 501 65.25 90.78 1.69
CA GLN A 501 66.32 91.75 1.44
C GLN A 501 67.73 91.14 1.50
N THR A 502 67.95 90.18 2.40
CA THR A 502 69.22 89.45 2.54
C THR A 502 69.41 88.49 1.36
N MET A 503 68.35 87.82 0.90
CA MET A 503 68.38 86.92 -0.25
C MET A 503 68.68 87.65 -1.56
N GLN A 504 68.08 88.82 -1.77
CA GLN A 504 68.37 89.66 -2.95
C GLN A 504 69.84 90.12 -3.02
N LEU A 505 70.51 90.27 -1.87
CA LEU A 505 71.94 90.61 -1.82
C LEU A 505 72.85 89.38 -2.01
N LEU A 506 72.39 88.19 -1.63
CA LEU A 506 73.14 86.94 -1.75
C LEU A 506 73.05 86.29 -3.14
N ARG A 507 71.91 86.39 -3.83
CA ARG A 507 71.72 85.82 -5.19
C ARG A 507 72.82 86.26 -6.20
N PRO A 508 73.23 87.53 -6.29
CA PRO A 508 74.30 87.95 -7.20
C PRO A 508 75.67 87.34 -6.88
N LEU A 509 75.94 86.95 -5.63
CA LEU A 509 77.20 86.30 -5.25
C LEU A 509 77.27 84.83 -5.75
N GLN A 510 76.14 84.19 -6.04
CA GLN A 510 76.13 82.82 -6.57
C GLN A 510 76.71 82.74 -7.99
N ASP A 511 76.59 83.82 -8.76
CA ASP A 511 77.02 83.90 -10.16
C ASP A 511 78.47 84.42 -10.31
N ASP A 512 79.12 84.86 -9.22
CA ASP A 512 80.49 85.36 -9.22
C ASP A 512 81.51 84.19 -9.28
N PRO A 513 82.40 84.12 -10.30
CA PRO A 513 83.38 83.03 -10.46
C PRO A 513 84.33 82.85 -9.26
N ASP A 514 84.63 83.92 -8.53
CA ASP A 514 85.51 83.87 -7.36
C ASP A 514 84.78 83.41 -6.07
N PHE A 515 83.45 83.22 -6.15
CA PHE A 515 82.59 82.65 -5.10
C PHE A 515 82.17 81.19 -5.40
N ASP A 516 83.01 80.46 -6.14
CA ASP A 516 82.85 79.03 -6.31
C ASP A 516 83.50 78.25 -5.14
N PRO A 517 82.78 77.31 -4.49
CA PRO A 517 83.32 76.49 -3.42
C PRO A 517 84.68 75.85 -3.78
N GLU A 518 84.85 75.28 -4.97
CA GLU A 518 86.09 74.58 -5.32
C GLU A 518 87.28 75.53 -5.53
N VAL A 519 87.03 76.79 -5.91
CA VAL A 519 88.07 77.84 -6.02
C VAL A 519 88.48 78.31 -4.62
N ILE A 520 87.50 78.57 -3.74
CA ILE A 520 87.74 79.03 -2.36
C ILE A 520 88.44 77.96 -1.52
N LYS A 521 88.18 76.67 -1.78
CA LYS A 521 88.83 75.55 -1.08
C LYS A 521 90.36 75.57 -1.18
N LYS A 522 90.92 76.11 -2.27
CA LYS A 522 92.37 76.28 -2.43
C LYS A 522 92.95 77.38 -1.53
N ALA A 523 92.14 78.38 -1.18
CA ALA A 523 92.53 79.49 -0.32
C ALA A 523 92.29 79.18 1.17
N SER A 524 91.16 78.56 1.51
CA SER A 524 90.87 78.10 2.87
C SER A 524 89.74 77.06 2.89
N VAL A 525 89.94 75.98 3.65
CA VAL A 525 88.93 74.94 3.88
C VAL A 525 87.73 75.47 4.68
N ALA A 526 87.96 76.40 5.62
CA ALA A 526 86.90 77.01 6.40
C ALA A 526 86.00 77.92 5.56
N ALA A 527 86.58 78.70 4.64
CA ALA A 527 85.81 79.53 3.73
C ALA A 527 84.99 78.69 2.72
N PHE A 528 85.50 77.52 2.30
CA PHE A 528 84.78 76.58 1.44
C PHE A 528 83.49 76.06 2.09
N GLY A 529 83.57 75.58 3.33
CA GLY A 529 82.42 75.03 4.05
C GLY A 529 81.30 76.07 4.24
N ILE A 530 81.68 77.32 4.52
CA ILE A 530 80.73 78.43 4.67
C ILE A 530 80.16 78.87 3.31
N CYS A 531 80.97 78.92 2.26
CA CYS A 531 80.50 79.24 0.91
C CYS A 531 79.42 78.25 0.42
N LYS A 532 79.62 76.94 0.64
CA LYS A 532 78.65 75.91 0.27
C LYS A 532 77.33 76.06 1.04
N TRP A 533 77.41 76.46 2.31
CA TRP A 533 76.24 76.75 3.14
C TRP A 533 75.45 77.96 2.66
N VAL A 534 76.13 79.06 2.30
CA VAL A 534 75.44 80.24 1.74
C VAL A 534 74.70 79.88 0.45
N ARG A 535 75.32 79.12 -0.48
CA ARG A 535 74.65 78.70 -1.72
C ARG A 535 73.46 77.77 -1.48
N ALA A 536 73.52 76.90 -0.48
CA ALA A 536 72.40 76.01 -0.16
C ALA A 536 71.20 76.74 0.45
N MET A 537 71.43 77.84 1.19
CA MET A 537 70.34 78.70 1.66
C MET A 537 69.64 79.42 0.50
N ILE A 538 70.35 79.71 -0.60
CA ILE A 538 69.76 80.31 -1.81
C ILE A 538 68.87 79.33 -2.58
N VAL A 539 69.13 78.03 -2.51
CA VAL A 539 68.34 76.99 -3.21
C VAL A 539 67.13 76.51 -2.40
N TYR A 540 67.12 76.76 -1.09
CA TYR A 540 66.04 76.36 -0.19
C TYR A 540 64.87 77.37 -0.16
N ASP A 541 65.18 78.66 -0.38
CA ASP A 541 64.22 79.74 -0.63
C ASP A 541 63.69 79.66 -2.08
#